data_AF-A0A4P2QCJ8-F1
#
_entry.id   AF-A0A4P2QCJ8-F1
#
_cell.length_a   1.000
_cell.length_b   1.000
_cell.length_c   1.000
_cell.angle_alpha   90.00
_cell.angle_beta   90.00
_cell.angle_gamma   90.00
#
_symmetry.space_group_name_H-M   'P 1'
#
loop_
_entity.id
_entity.type
_entity.pdbx_description
1 polymer ?
#
loop_
_entity_poly.entity_id
_entity_poly.type
_entity_poly.pdbx_seq_one_letter_code
_entity_poly.pdbx_strand_id
1 'polypeptide(L)'
;MSESRPHFFGWCDEPERIDAFAAALYALVIPGDLMSVDLSTDIWCKTSSMDEALAMVRAHFGGRNSAHVSSGVMLSDSERVMVFSAACYPEESERRRPFGPLSMAAGERKWDFYPYEIAVGSYSPRFVEAEAAVAYHMVQDDVEDLLLRLCAPDASGRVPTGACTGEEDWIAPVEMCATYNANATELARDLALSWVSLHDKESVSRIAGMSLEALCARVDAAPRGARVPMKGPRELTRSLSRETVLKALATSPTELLDALEAAAVPDDAWRAAEPQAREIMELLRQLGEAAEGEGPPAWRADITTRGHTRFLEEHAPFHVRRLPSGGVVLATHPYRTLWPLWSDALFVLGLTS
;
A
#
# COMPACT_ATOMS: atom_id res chain seq x y z
N MET A 1 -4.80 13.19 14.19
CA MET A 1 -5.44 12.11 13.44
C MET A 1 -5.04 12.32 12.01
N SER A 2 -4.39 11.35 11.35
CA SER A 2 -4.04 11.55 9.95
C SER A 2 -5.33 11.54 9.12
N GLU A 3 -5.60 12.67 8.45
CA GLU A 3 -6.72 12.90 7.53
C GLU A 3 -6.52 12.17 6.19
N SER A 4 -5.40 11.49 6.05
CA SER A 4 -4.90 10.99 4.78
C SER A 4 -5.57 9.68 4.37
N ARG A 5 -5.96 9.67 3.10
CA ARG A 5 -6.45 8.53 2.31
C ARG A 5 -5.27 7.62 1.91
N PRO A 6 -5.48 6.38 1.47
CA PRO A 6 -4.37 5.56 1.00
C PRO A 6 -3.73 6.19 -0.25
N HIS A 7 -2.40 6.27 -0.23
CA HIS A 7 -1.56 6.68 -1.34
C HIS A 7 -0.73 5.49 -1.81
N PHE A 8 -0.73 5.28 -3.12
CA PHE A 8 -0.03 4.21 -3.81
C PHE A 8 1.07 4.80 -4.66
N PHE A 9 2.15 4.06 -4.82
CA PHE A 9 3.31 4.47 -5.58
C PHE A 9 3.85 3.32 -6.40
N GLY A 10 4.42 3.66 -7.56
CA GLY A 10 5.13 2.73 -8.44
C GLY A 10 6.38 3.37 -9.00
N TRP A 11 7.50 2.66 -8.97
CA TRP A 11 8.75 3.12 -9.54
C TRP A 11 8.89 2.51 -10.93
N CYS A 12 9.29 3.32 -11.90
CA CYS A 12 9.62 2.87 -13.25
C CYS A 12 10.66 3.82 -13.88
N ASP A 13 11.42 3.26 -14.81
CA ASP A 13 12.37 4.02 -15.62
C ASP A 13 11.66 5.08 -16.47
N GLU A 14 12.32 6.23 -16.70
CA GLU A 14 11.74 7.34 -17.45
C GLU A 14 11.22 6.95 -18.85
N PRO A 15 11.91 6.10 -19.64
CA PRO A 15 11.41 5.66 -20.94
C PRO A 15 10.12 4.83 -20.89
N GLU A 16 9.93 4.05 -19.82
CA GLU A 16 8.77 3.17 -19.64
C GLU A 16 7.59 3.87 -18.96
N ARG A 17 7.80 5.09 -18.44
CA ARG A 17 6.90 5.73 -17.48
C ARG A 17 5.51 6.00 -18.06
N ILE A 18 5.43 6.49 -19.29
CA ILE A 18 4.13 6.73 -19.94
C ILE A 18 3.40 5.43 -20.26
N ASP A 19 4.11 4.38 -20.66
CA ASP A 19 3.48 3.10 -20.99
C ASP A 19 3.06 2.34 -19.72
N ALA A 20 3.84 2.43 -18.63
CA ALA A 20 3.45 1.95 -17.31
C ALA A 20 2.20 2.70 -16.79
N PHE A 21 2.18 4.04 -16.92
CA PHE A 21 1.04 4.84 -16.53
C PHE A 21 -0.20 4.51 -17.36
N ALA A 22 -0.04 4.35 -18.67
CA ALA A 22 -1.14 3.94 -19.56
C ALA A 22 -1.71 2.59 -19.17
N ALA A 23 -0.86 1.58 -18.94
CA ALA A 23 -1.30 0.25 -18.52
C ALA A 23 -2.06 0.31 -17.18
N ALA A 24 -1.59 1.10 -16.21
CA ALA A 24 -2.28 1.32 -14.95
C ALA A 24 -3.66 1.98 -15.16
N LEU A 25 -3.76 3.00 -16.01
CA LEU A 25 -5.04 3.66 -16.31
C LEU A 25 -6.05 2.70 -16.96
N TYR A 26 -5.62 1.84 -17.88
CA TYR A 26 -6.51 0.80 -18.45
C TYR A 26 -7.00 -0.20 -17.40
N ALA A 27 -6.21 -0.48 -16.35
CA ALA A 27 -6.61 -1.37 -15.27
C ALA A 27 -7.51 -0.68 -14.22
N LEU A 28 -7.36 0.62 -14.03
CA LEU A 28 -8.04 1.39 -12.97
C LEU A 28 -9.33 2.05 -13.42
N VAL A 29 -9.36 2.66 -14.60
CA VAL A 29 -10.50 3.48 -15.06
C VAL A 29 -11.69 2.58 -15.41
N ILE A 30 -12.87 2.91 -14.90
CA ILE A 30 -14.12 2.26 -15.31
C ILE A 30 -14.34 2.52 -16.81
N PRO A 31 -14.55 1.48 -17.64
CA PRO A 31 -14.73 1.64 -19.07
C PRO A 31 -15.85 2.65 -19.43
N GLY A 32 -15.49 3.70 -20.17
CA GLY A 32 -16.41 4.76 -20.60
C GLY A 32 -16.68 5.86 -19.58
N ASP A 33 -16.10 5.78 -18.38
CA ASP A 33 -16.22 6.83 -17.39
C ASP A 33 -15.51 8.12 -17.83
N LEU A 34 -15.96 9.25 -17.29
CA LEU A 34 -15.36 10.55 -17.59
C LEU A 34 -14.01 10.67 -16.88
N MET A 35 -12.95 10.92 -17.63
CA MET A 35 -11.62 11.23 -17.11
C MET A 35 -11.38 12.73 -17.17
N SER A 36 -10.79 13.28 -16.12
CA SER A 36 -10.18 14.61 -16.10
C SER A 36 -8.68 14.46 -16.24
N VAL A 37 -8.09 15.00 -17.30
CA VAL A 37 -6.63 14.96 -17.55
C VAL A 37 -6.09 16.37 -17.38
N ASP A 38 -5.05 16.54 -16.57
CA ASP A 38 -4.37 17.80 -16.29
C ASP A 38 -2.86 17.58 -16.42
N LEU A 39 -2.17 18.42 -17.20
CA LEU A 39 -0.71 18.45 -17.28
C LEU A 39 -0.09 19.75 -16.78
N SER A 40 -0.86 20.83 -16.78
CA SER A 40 -0.52 22.15 -16.27
C SER A 40 -1.78 23.01 -16.21
N THR A 41 -1.68 24.20 -15.62
CA THR A 41 -2.82 25.14 -15.46
C THR A 41 -3.57 25.44 -16.75
N ASP A 42 -2.89 25.42 -17.89
CA ASP A 42 -3.46 25.74 -19.20
C ASP A 42 -3.64 24.51 -20.11
N ILE A 43 -3.22 23.32 -19.67
CA ILE A 43 -3.27 22.08 -20.45
C ILE A 43 -4.09 21.06 -19.66
N TRP A 44 -5.40 21.07 -19.90
CA TRP A 44 -6.33 20.12 -19.31
C TRP A 44 -7.46 19.77 -20.27
N CYS A 45 -8.05 18.58 -20.10
CA CYS A 45 -9.26 18.18 -20.80
C CYS A 45 -10.15 17.27 -19.96
N LYS A 46 -11.38 17.08 -20.43
CA LYS A 46 -12.26 16.00 -19.97
C LYS A 46 -12.67 15.16 -21.17
N THR A 47 -12.51 13.85 -21.06
CA THR A 47 -12.86 12.90 -22.12
C THR A 47 -13.27 11.56 -21.52
N SER A 48 -14.15 10.83 -22.21
CA SER A 48 -14.46 9.43 -21.91
C SER A 48 -13.65 8.45 -22.76
N SER A 49 -12.76 8.96 -23.63
CA SER A 49 -11.92 8.16 -24.52
C SER A 49 -10.52 8.02 -23.91
N MET A 50 -10.15 6.79 -23.56
CA MET A 50 -8.80 6.47 -23.06
C MET A 50 -7.72 6.85 -24.09
N ASP A 51 -7.98 6.61 -25.38
CA ASP A 51 -7.02 6.92 -26.44
C ASP A 51 -6.78 8.44 -26.58
N GLU A 52 -7.82 9.27 -26.42
CA GLU A 52 -7.69 10.73 -26.42
C GLU A 52 -6.92 11.22 -25.19
N ALA A 53 -7.23 10.66 -24.01
CA ALA A 53 -6.52 10.97 -22.78
C ALA A 53 -5.02 10.65 -22.90
N LEU A 54 -4.67 9.45 -23.36
CA LEU A 54 -3.29 9.03 -23.54
C LEU A 54 -2.57 9.79 -24.66
N ALA A 55 -3.26 10.15 -25.74
CA ALA A 55 -2.70 11.00 -26.79
C ALA A 55 -2.31 12.38 -26.23
N MET A 56 -3.16 12.98 -25.38
CA MET A 56 -2.86 14.24 -24.71
C MET A 56 -1.66 14.11 -23.76
N VAL A 57 -1.63 13.05 -22.94
CA VAL A 57 -0.51 12.77 -22.04
C VAL A 57 0.80 12.65 -22.84
N ARG A 58 0.82 11.82 -23.88
CA ARG A 58 2.00 11.61 -24.73
C ARG A 58 2.48 12.89 -25.44
N ALA A 59 1.57 13.77 -25.84
CA ALA A 59 1.90 14.99 -26.55
C ALA A 59 2.55 16.06 -25.65
N HIS A 60 2.21 16.08 -24.37
CA HIS A 60 2.54 17.20 -23.47
C HIS A 60 3.39 16.82 -22.25
N PHE A 61 3.51 15.53 -21.93
CA PHE A 61 4.31 15.04 -20.82
C PHE A 61 5.81 15.28 -21.05
N GLY A 62 6.50 15.67 -19.98
CA GLY A 62 7.95 15.87 -19.98
C GLY A 62 8.37 17.22 -19.40
N GLY A 63 9.65 17.31 -19.02
CA GLY A 63 10.20 18.49 -18.37
C GLY A 63 9.44 18.83 -17.09
N ARG A 64 8.68 19.93 -17.11
CA ARG A 64 7.87 20.38 -15.95
C ARG A 64 6.43 19.87 -15.93
N ASN A 65 5.99 19.23 -17.01
CA ASN A 65 4.61 18.81 -17.18
C ASN A 65 4.44 17.38 -16.68
N SER A 66 3.86 17.25 -15.49
CA SER A 66 3.44 15.97 -14.91
C SER A 66 2.03 15.67 -15.39
N ALA A 67 1.70 14.42 -15.68
CA ALA A 67 0.34 14.05 -16.06
C ALA A 67 -0.46 13.67 -14.81
N HIS A 68 -1.64 14.25 -14.64
CA HIS A 68 -2.60 13.93 -13.60
C HIS A 68 -3.90 13.49 -14.26
N VAL A 69 -4.43 12.34 -13.85
CA VAL A 69 -5.67 11.78 -14.35
C VAL A 69 -6.56 11.42 -13.17
N SER A 70 -7.79 11.93 -13.17
CA SER A 70 -8.81 11.57 -12.17
C SER A 70 -10.03 10.99 -12.86
N SER A 71 -10.55 9.88 -12.33
CA SER A 71 -11.72 9.17 -12.85
C SER A 71 -12.28 8.23 -11.77
N GLY A 72 -13.39 7.54 -12.06
CA GLY A 72 -13.92 6.48 -11.24
C GLY A 72 -13.12 5.18 -11.39
N VAL A 73 -12.93 4.49 -10.27
CA VAL A 73 -12.45 3.12 -10.17
C VAL A 73 -13.50 2.29 -9.44
N MET A 74 -13.74 1.06 -9.94
CA MET A 74 -14.51 0.06 -9.22
C MET A 74 -13.57 -0.73 -8.32
N LEU A 75 -13.86 -0.72 -7.03
CA LEU A 75 -13.19 -1.56 -6.04
C LEU A 75 -13.65 -3.01 -6.23
N SER A 76 -12.70 -3.94 -6.31
CA SER A 76 -12.98 -5.30 -6.78
C SER A 76 -13.71 -6.14 -5.73
N ASP A 77 -13.41 -5.94 -4.45
CA ASP A 77 -14.04 -6.70 -3.37
C ASP A 77 -15.33 -6.03 -2.90
N SER A 78 -15.29 -4.71 -2.64
CA SER A 78 -16.47 -4.00 -2.13
C SER A 78 -17.49 -3.60 -3.21
N GLU A 79 -17.17 -3.77 -4.49
CA GLU A 79 -17.96 -3.34 -5.66
C GLU A 79 -18.35 -1.85 -5.64
N ARG A 80 -17.68 -1.05 -4.80
CA ARG A 80 -17.93 0.38 -4.66
C ARG A 80 -17.22 1.15 -5.76
N VAL A 81 -17.89 2.16 -6.28
CA VAL A 81 -17.27 3.15 -7.17
C VAL A 81 -16.70 4.28 -6.33
N MET A 82 -15.42 4.60 -6.59
CA MET A 82 -14.69 5.67 -5.92
C MET A 82 -13.94 6.49 -6.95
N VAL A 83 -13.80 7.80 -6.73
CA VAL A 83 -12.90 8.63 -7.55
C VAL A 83 -11.46 8.41 -7.10
N PHE A 84 -10.55 8.16 -8.04
CA PHE A 84 -9.11 8.17 -7.77
C PHE A 84 -8.44 9.33 -8.51
N SER A 85 -7.24 9.68 -8.07
CA SER A 85 -6.35 10.59 -8.80
C SER A 85 -5.00 9.91 -8.96
N ALA A 86 -4.62 9.60 -10.20
CA ALA A 86 -3.33 9.06 -10.54
C ALA A 86 -2.45 10.14 -11.17
N ALA A 87 -1.15 10.07 -10.93
CA ALA A 87 -0.18 11.00 -11.46
C ALA A 87 1.08 10.27 -11.94
N CYS A 88 1.67 10.85 -12.98
CA CYS A 88 2.91 10.41 -13.60
C CYS A 88 3.84 11.62 -13.67
N TYR A 89 5.01 11.53 -13.04
CA TYR A 89 5.94 12.65 -12.90
C TYR A 89 7.19 12.42 -13.75
N PRO A 90 7.65 13.36 -14.58
CA PRO A 90 8.93 13.26 -15.29
C PRO A 90 10.12 13.34 -14.33
N GLU A 91 11.34 12.93 -14.74
CA GLU A 91 12.51 12.98 -13.86
C GLU A 91 12.82 14.39 -13.35
N GLU A 92 12.62 15.41 -14.18
CA GLU A 92 12.85 16.80 -13.77
C GLU A 92 11.90 17.22 -12.63
N SER A 93 10.65 16.75 -12.63
CA SER A 93 9.71 16.97 -11.52
C SER A 93 10.14 16.22 -10.25
N GLU A 94 10.52 14.93 -10.37
CA GLU A 94 11.01 14.11 -9.25
C GLU A 94 12.27 14.69 -8.57
N ARG A 95 13.16 15.28 -9.37
CA ARG A 95 14.34 15.99 -8.86
C ARG A 95 13.99 17.22 -8.04
N ARG A 96 12.86 17.89 -8.32
CA ARG A 96 12.37 19.03 -7.53
C ARG A 96 11.66 18.60 -6.27
N ARG A 97 10.70 17.69 -6.40
CA ARG A 97 9.97 17.10 -5.29
C ARG A 97 9.76 15.62 -5.59
N PRO A 98 10.19 14.72 -4.68
CA PRO A 98 10.11 13.29 -4.91
C PRO A 98 8.69 12.78 -4.63
N PHE A 99 7.81 12.85 -5.63
CA PHE A 99 6.43 12.38 -5.51
C PHE A 99 6.29 10.88 -5.72
N GLY A 100 7.27 10.24 -6.38
CA GLY A 100 7.15 8.89 -6.92
C GLY A 100 6.88 8.94 -8.42
N PRO A 101 7.65 8.22 -9.27
CA PRO A 101 7.44 8.19 -10.73
C PRO A 101 5.98 8.03 -11.15
N LEU A 102 5.29 7.08 -10.52
CA LEU A 102 3.85 6.92 -10.55
C LEU A 102 3.31 7.06 -9.13
N SER A 103 2.20 7.78 -8.97
CA SER A 103 1.48 7.87 -7.71
C SER A 103 -0.02 7.77 -7.94
N MET A 104 -0.78 7.27 -6.98
CA MET A 104 -2.23 7.29 -7.00
C MET A 104 -2.76 7.58 -5.61
N ALA A 105 -3.78 8.41 -5.51
CA ALA A 105 -4.55 8.62 -4.29
C ALA A 105 -5.95 8.01 -4.44
N ALA A 106 -6.33 7.18 -3.48
CA ALA A 106 -7.64 6.52 -3.45
C ALA A 106 -8.68 7.38 -2.73
N GLY A 107 -9.70 7.85 -3.46
CA GLY A 107 -10.78 8.68 -2.92
C GLY A 107 -10.46 10.17 -3.03
N GLU A 108 -11.47 11.02 -3.00
CA GLU A 108 -11.28 12.45 -2.74
C GLU A 108 -11.05 12.67 -1.24
N ARG A 109 -11.77 11.88 -0.43
CA ARG A 109 -11.85 11.94 1.02
C ARG A 109 -11.51 10.58 1.62
N LYS A 110 -11.04 10.59 2.86
CA LYS A 110 -10.66 9.37 3.59
C LYS A 110 -11.77 8.30 3.62
N TRP A 111 -13.01 8.73 3.86
CA TRP A 111 -14.16 7.83 3.98
C TRP A 111 -14.70 7.32 2.64
N ASP A 112 -14.14 7.77 1.51
CA ASP A 112 -14.47 7.17 0.21
C ASP A 112 -13.84 5.76 0.12
N PHE A 113 -12.69 5.56 0.77
CA PHE A 113 -12.02 4.27 0.84
C PHE A 113 -12.35 3.52 2.14
N TYR A 114 -12.11 4.13 3.30
CA TYR A 114 -12.38 3.49 4.60
C TYR A 114 -13.85 3.63 5.00
N PRO A 115 -14.52 2.55 5.45
CA PRO A 115 -15.86 2.68 5.99
C PRO A 115 -15.86 3.61 7.21
N TYR A 116 -16.79 4.56 7.24
CA TYR A 116 -16.98 5.47 8.38
C TYR A 116 -17.86 4.83 9.47
N GLU A 117 -18.87 4.09 9.02
CA GLU A 117 -19.83 3.38 9.84
C GLU A 117 -20.02 1.96 9.32
N ILE A 118 -20.28 1.02 10.23
CA ILE A 118 -20.76 -0.32 9.89
C ILE A 118 -22.06 -0.60 10.62
N ALA A 119 -22.93 -1.39 10.01
CA ALA A 119 -24.14 -1.86 10.67
C ALA A 119 -23.78 -2.99 11.65
N VAL A 120 -24.23 -2.87 12.89
CA VAL A 120 -24.05 -3.87 13.94
C VAL A 120 -25.40 -4.20 14.59
N GLY A 121 -25.52 -5.39 15.17
CA GLY A 121 -26.78 -5.86 15.75
C GLY A 121 -27.28 -4.93 16.87
N SER A 122 -28.58 -4.61 16.87
CA SER A 122 -29.19 -3.68 17.85
C SER A 122 -29.10 -4.13 19.31
N TYR A 123 -28.87 -5.42 19.55
CA TYR A 123 -28.80 -6.01 20.90
C TYR A 123 -27.44 -6.64 21.22
N SER A 124 -26.46 -6.51 20.33
CA SER A 124 -25.11 -7.05 20.55
C SER A 124 -24.29 -6.06 21.39
N PRO A 125 -23.51 -6.52 22.38
CA PRO A 125 -22.53 -5.67 23.04
C PRO A 125 -21.57 -5.09 22.01
N ARG A 126 -21.14 -3.83 22.19
CA ARG A 126 -20.10 -3.25 21.33
C ARG A 126 -18.75 -3.88 21.63
N PHE A 127 -18.07 -4.31 20.58
CA PHE A 127 -16.72 -4.84 20.63
C PHE A 127 -15.87 -4.04 19.64
N VAL A 128 -15.15 -3.04 20.15
CA VAL A 128 -14.31 -2.14 19.34
C VAL A 128 -13.31 -2.93 18.50
N GLU A 129 -12.76 -3.98 19.08
CA GLU A 129 -11.82 -4.89 18.44
C GLU A 129 -12.46 -5.66 17.29
N ALA A 130 -13.71 -6.13 17.46
CA ALA A 130 -14.44 -6.84 16.41
C ALA A 130 -14.86 -5.90 15.28
N GLU A 131 -15.38 -4.72 15.62
CA GLU A 131 -15.75 -3.68 14.66
C GLU A 131 -14.53 -3.21 13.83
N ALA A 132 -13.37 -3.10 14.48
CA ALA A 132 -12.11 -2.81 13.81
C ALA A 132 -11.67 -3.95 12.88
N ALA A 133 -11.81 -5.21 13.31
CA ALA A 133 -11.53 -6.36 12.46
C ALA A 133 -12.44 -6.44 11.23
N VAL A 134 -13.72 -6.03 11.34
CA VAL A 134 -14.60 -5.87 10.17
C VAL A 134 -14.08 -4.78 9.23
N ALA A 135 -13.71 -3.61 9.78
CA ALA A 135 -13.18 -2.51 8.96
C ALA A 135 -11.93 -2.93 8.16
N TYR A 136 -11.09 -3.79 8.74
CA TYR A 136 -9.95 -4.39 8.06
C TYR A 136 -10.36 -5.25 6.86
N HIS A 137 -11.24 -6.23 7.09
CA HIS A 137 -11.68 -7.15 6.05
C HIS A 137 -12.35 -6.41 4.88
N MET A 138 -13.03 -5.29 5.14
CA MET A 138 -13.66 -4.46 4.11
C MET A 138 -12.69 -3.67 3.21
N VAL A 139 -11.41 -3.55 3.56
CA VAL A 139 -10.46 -2.68 2.83
C VAL A 139 -9.19 -3.38 2.38
N GLN A 140 -8.80 -4.48 3.03
CA GLN A 140 -7.51 -5.13 2.79
C GLN A 140 -7.36 -5.62 1.34
N ASP A 141 -8.40 -6.30 0.82
CA ASP A 141 -8.38 -6.84 -0.54
C ASP A 141 -8.41 -5.72 -1.58
N ASP A 142 -9.18 -4.64 -1.32
CA ASP A 142 -9.21 -3.46 -2.18
C ASP A 142 -7.85 -2.72 -2.21
N VAL A 143 -7.10 -2.66 -1.10
CA VAL A 143 -5.75 -2.09 -1.06
C VAL A 143 -4.80 -2.91 -1.94
N GLU A 144 -4.82 -4.22 -1.77
CA GLU A 144 -3.94 -5.10 -2.54
C GLU A 144 -4.27 -5.03 -4.04
N ASP A 145 -5.54 -5.09 -4.39
CA ASP A 145 -6.01 -5.05 -5.77
C ASP A 145 -5.63 -3.73 -6.46
N LEU A 146 -5.84 -2.58 -5.80
CA LEU A 146 -5.42 -1.28 -6.32
C LEU A 146 -3.89 -1.18 -6.49
N LEU A 147 -3.11 -1.71 -5.55
CA LEU A 147 -1.65 -1.73 -5.65
C LEU A 147 -1.20 -2.54 -6.88
N LEU A 148 -1.85 -3.67 -7.14
CA LEU A 148 -1.54 -4.53 -8.28
C LEU A 148 -2.02 -3.94 -9.60
N ARG A 149 -3.17 -3.29 -9.65
CA ARG A 149 -3.61 -2.57 -10.84
C ARG A 149 -2.68 -1.40 -11.19
N LEU A 150 -2.04 -0.80 -10.20
CA LEU A 150 -1.01 0.22 -10.43
C LEU A 150 0.34 -0.39 -10.87
N CYS A 151 0.81 -1.45 -10.21
CA CYS A 151 2.20 -1.93 -10.37
C CYS A 151 2.35 -3.14 -11.30
N ALA A 152 1.31 -3.95 -11.46
CA ALA A 152 1.32 -5.16 -12.26
C ALA A 152 0.08 -5.30 -13.17
N PRO A 153 -0.40 -4.23 -13.84
CA PRO A 153 -1.66 -4.27 -14.60
C PRO A 153 -1.67 -5.33 -15.71
N ASP A 154 -0.52 -5.63 -16.30
CA ASP A 154 -0.36 -6.55 -17.43
C ASP A 154 0.82 -7.53 -17.24
N ALA A 155 1.35 -7.62 -16.02
CA ALA A 155 2.53 -8.43 -15.67
C ALA A 155 3.79 -8.18 -16.53
N SER A 156 3.87 -7.04 -17.22
CA SER A 156 5.04 -6.66 -18.05
C SER A 156 6.33 -6.43 -17.27
N GLY A 157 6.23 -6.18 -15.95
CA GLY A 157 7.38 -5.88 -15.10
C GLY A 157 7.92 -4.44 -15.25
N ARG A 158 7.21 -3.54 -15.94
CA ARG A 158 7.62 -2.12 -16.09
C ARG A 158 7.76 -1.38 -14.77
N VAL A 159 6.98 -1.79 -13.77
CA VAL A 159 7.08 -1.30 -12.40
C VAL A 159 7.69 -2.43 -11.57
N PRO A 160 9.00 -2.42 -11.27
CA PRO A 160 9.60 -3.50 -10.49
C PRO A 160 9.29 -3.41 -8.99
N THR A 161 8.96 -2.21 -8.49
CA THR A 161 8.63 -1.98 -7.08
C THR A 161 7.57 -0.91 -6.92
N GLY A 162 6.70 -1.11 -5.93
CA GLY A 162 5.64 -0.18 -5.56
C GLY A 162 5.29 -0.31 -4.10
N ALA A 163 4.44 0.59 -3.62
CA ALA A 163 4.05 0.62 -2.21
C ALA A 163 2.70 1.30 -1.99
N CYS A 164 2.12 1.08 -0.81
CA CYS A 164 0.97 1.81 -0.30
C CYS A 164 1.25 2.31 1.12
N THR A 165 0.77 3.51 1.45
CA THR A 165 0.78 4.04 2.81
C THR A 165 -0.42 4.94 3.06
N GLY A 166 -0.72 5.16 4.33
CA GLY A 166 -1.59 6.24 4.74
C GLY A 166 -0.93 7.63 4.62
N GLU A 167 0.38 7.76 4.40
CA GLU A 167 1.05 9.08 4.28
C GLU A 167 1.00 9.62 2.84
N GLU A 168 1.17 10.94 2.65
CA GLU A 168 1.20 11.54 1.30
C GLU A 168 2.48 11.24 0.51
N ASP A 169 3.58 10.97 1.21
CA ASP A 169 4.91 10.80 0.61
C ASP A 169 5.29 9.31 0.50
N TRP A 170 6.12 8.98 -0.50
CA TRP A 170 6.75 7.67 -0.60
C TRP A 170 7.84 7.51 0.48
N ILE A 171 7.45 7.02 1.66
CA ILE A 171 8.32 6.73 2.81
C ILE A 171 9.02 5.36 2.72
N ALA A 172 9.88 5.05 3.70
CA ALA A 172 10.64 3.80 3.75
C ALA A 172 9.73 2.55 3.63
N PRO A 173 10.07 1.53 2.82
CA PRO A 173 9.25 0.32 2.64
C PRO A 173 8.77 -0.35 3.94
N VAL A 174 9.60 -0.39 4.99
CA VAL A 174 9.19 -0.95 6.30
C VAL A 174 8.19 -0.07 7.07
N GLU A 175 8.09 1.23 6.74
CA GLU A 175 7.09 2.15 7.29
C GLU A 175 5.80 2.18 6.45
N MET A 176 5.79 1.55 5.28
CA MET A 176 4.60 1.39 4.44
C MET A 176 3.60 0.40 5.04
N CYS A 177 2.35 0.46 4.60
CA CYS A 177 1.36 -0.58 4.90
C CYS A 177 1.35 -1.71 3.87
N ALA A 178 1.81 -1.44 2.64
CA ALA A 178 2.02 -2.48 1.64
C ALA A 178 3.23 -2.20 0.75
N THR A 179 3.89 -3.26 0.28
CA THR A 179 4.93 -3.21 -0.75
C THR A 179 4.65 -4.26 -1.82
N TYR A 180 4.96 -3.90 -3.06
CA TYR A 180 4.96 -4.78 -4.21
C TYR A 180 6.38 -4.93 -4.71
N ASN A 181 6.80 -6.18 -4.94
CA ASN A 181 8.07 -6.52 -5.57
C ASN A 181 7.79 -7.44 -6.75
N ALA A 182 8.17 -7.03 -7.96
CA ALA A 182 7.94 -7.81 -9.18
C ALA A 182 8.73 -9.14 -9.19
N ASN A 183 9.79 -9.23 -8.40
CA ASN A 183 10.65 -10.40 -8.27
C ASN A 183 10.91 -10.71 -6.79
N ALA A 184 10.41 -11.85 -6.31
CA ALA A 184 10.59 -12.27 -4.92
C ALA A 184 12.06 -12.49 -4.54
N THR A 185 12.97 -12.72 -5.51
CA THR A 185 14.40 -12.86 -5.21
C THR A 185 15.05 -11.56 -4.74
N GLU A 186 14.41 -10.42 -4.99
CA GLU A 186 14.87 -9.10 -4.54
C GLU A 186 14.15 -8.62 -3.28
N LEU A 187 13.37 -9.45 -2.57
CA LEU A 187 12.55 -9.00 -1.44
C LEU A 187 13.34 -8.28 -0.32
N ALA A 188 14.60 -8.69 -0.09
CA ALA A 188 15.49 -8.02 0.86
C ALA A 188 15.82 -6.55 0.49
N ARG A 189 15.52 -6.15 -0.75
CA ARG A 189 15.58 -4.76 -1.23
C ARG A 189 14.77 -3.82 -0.36
N ASP A 190 13.61 -4.24 0.16
CA ASP A 190 12.77 -3.40 1.02
C ASP A 190 13.53 -2.96 2.28
N LEU A 191 14.31 -3.87 2.89
CA LEU A 191 15.16 -3.57 4.05
C LEU A 191 16.31 -2.64 3.67
N ALA A 192 16.96 -2.86 2.53
CA ALA A 192 18.08 -2.04 2.07
C ALA A 192 17.63 -0.62 1.68
N LEU A 193 16.51 -0.49 0.96
CA LEU A 193 15.88 0.80 0.64
C LEU A 193 15.47 1.53 1.91
N SER A 194 14.85 0.83 2.87
CA SER A 194 14.46 1.43 4.15
C SER A 194 15.67 1.92 4.93
N TRP A 195 16.74 1.12 4.98
CA TRP A 195 18.00 1.52 5.60
C TRP A 195 18.56 2.79 4.97
N VAL A 196 18.74 2.80 3.65
CA VAL A 196 19.33 3.93 2.94
C VAL A 196 18.46 5.18 3.11
N SER A 197 17.14 5.05 2.97
CA SER A 197 16.22 6.18 3.15
C SER A 197 16.30 6.79 4.56
N LEU A 198 16.32 5.95 5.60
CA LEU A 198 16.32 6.43 6.99
C LEU A 198 17.71 6.89 7.47
N HIS A 199 18.77 6.18 7.05
CA HIS A 199 20.15 6.48 7.45
C HIS A 199 20.70 7.68 6.69
N ASP A 200 20.59 7.66 5.36
CA ASP A 200 21.15 8.70 4.49
C ASP A 200 20.17 9.86 4.26
N LYS A 201 18.93 9.74 4.77
CA LYS A 201 17.83 10.71 4.61
C LYS A 201 17.48 10.95 3.14
N GLU A 202 17.64 9.93 2.31
CA GLU A 202 17.26 9.98 0.91
C GLU A 202 15.79 9.60 0.72
N SER A 203 15.17 10.24 -0.27
CA SER A 203 13.79 9.91 -0.63
C SER A 203 13.74 8.59 -1.40
N VAL A 204 12.80 7.73 -1.03
CA VAL A 204 12.63 6.40 -1.63
C VAL A 204 12.41 6.50 -3.13
N SER A 205 11.64 7.46 -3.64
CA SER A 205 11.36 7.57 -5.08
C SER A 205 12.62 7.72 -5.94
N ARG A 206 13.69 8.29 -5.38
CA ARG A 206 14.97 8.53 -6.08
C ARG A 206 15.89 7.32 -6.07
N ILE A 207 15.78 6.49 -5.04
CA ILE A 207 16.65 5.32 -4.83
C ILE A 207 15.96 4.00 -5.18
N ALA A 208 14.64 4.01 -5.36
CA ALA A 208 13.83 2.83 -5.69
C ALA A 208 14.22 2.16 -7.02
N GLY A 209 15.01 2.84 -7.87
CA GLY A 209 15.60 2.28 -9.08
C GLY A 209 17.01 1.70 -8.97
N MET A 210 17.69 1.87 -7.84
CA MET A 210 19.08 1.42 -7.69
C MET A 210 19.17 -0.10 -7.76
N SER A 211 20.25 -0.69 -8.30
CA SER A 211 20.42 -2.14 -8.20
C SER A 211 20.55 -2.61 -6.75
N LEU A 212 20.21 -3.87 -6.47
CA LEU A 212 20.37 -4.46 -5.13
C LEU A 212 21.85 -4.38 -4.67
N GLU A 213 22.79 -4.57 -5.59
CA GLU A 213 24.23 -4.43 -5.35
C GLU A 213 24.61 -3.01 -4.91
N ALA A 214 24.06 -1.99 -5.58
CA ALA A 214 24.33 -0.60 -5.24
C ALA A 214 23.74 -0.22 -3.86
N LEU A 215 22.54 -0.72 -3.54
CA LEU A 215 21.95 -0.56 -2.22
C LEU A 215 22.79 -1.27 -1.14
N CYS A 216 23.22 -2.51 -1.41
CA CYS A 216 24.09 -3.27 -0.52
C CYS A 216 25.41 -2.53 -0.23
N ALA A 217 26.05 -1.98 -1.27
CA ALA A 217 27.27 -1.19 -1.11
C ALA A 217 27.07 0.05 -0.22
N ARG A 218 25.92 0.72 -0.30
CA ARG A 218 25.60 1.86 0.57
C ARG A 218 25.41 1.44 2.03
N VAL A 219 24.70 0.32 2.25
CA VAL A 219 24.55 -0.25 3.60
C VAL A 219 25.94 -0.63 4.15
N ASP A 220 26.79 -1.28 3.34
CA ASP A 220 28.13 -1.70 3.75
C ASP A 220 29.07 -0.51 4.02
N ALA A 221 28.91 0.60 3.30
CA ALA A 221 29.71 1.81 3.55
C ALA A 221 29.41 2.48 4.91
N ALA A 222 28.26 2.21 5.54
CA ALA A 222 27.93 2.78 6.84
C ALA A 222 28.87 2.25 7.95
N PRO A 223 29.10 3.02 9.04
CA PRO A 223 29.91 2.56 10.16
C PRO A 223 29.36 1.27 10.79
N ARG A 224 30.26 0.39 11.25
CA ARG A 224 29.86 -0.82 11.99
C ARG A 224 29.07 -0.44 13.24
N GLY A 225 27.97 -1.17 13.49
CA GLY A 225 27.07 -0.92 14.60
C GLY A 225 26.16 0.30 14.42
N ALA A 226 26.15 0.93 13.24
CA ALA A 226 25.14 1.92 12.89
C ALA A 226 23.74 1.31 13.02
N ARG A 227 22.78 2.14 13.42
CA ARG A 227 21.37 1.77 13.59
C ARG A 227 20.47 2.91 13.17
N VAL A 228 19.32 2.58 12.60
CA VAL A 228 18.25 3.54 12.32
C VAL A 228 17.06 3.23 13.23
N PRO A 229 16.44 4.25 13.84
CA PRO A 229 15.25 4.04 14.65
C PRO A 229 14.07 3.62 13.75
N MET A 230 13.21 2.76 14.27
CA MET A 230 11.99 2.29 13.63
C MET A 230 10.78 2.78 14.41
N LYS A 231 9.72 3.18 13.69
CA LYS A 231 8.43 3.46 14.30
C LYS A 231 7.74 2.14 14.65
N GLY A 232 7.33 1.98 15.91
CA GLY A 232 6.58 0.81 16.35
C GLY A 232 6.36 0.74 17.88
N PRO A 233 5.33 0.02 18.33
CA PRO A 233 4.93 -0.02 19.74
C PRO A 233 5.88 -0.84 20.64
N ARG A 234 6.59 -1.83 20.09
CA ARG A 234 7.47 -2.75 20.88
C ARG A 234 8.87 -2.17 21.09
N GLU A 235 9.37 -2.20 22.33
CA GLU A 235 10.67 -1.63 22.73
C GLU A 235 11.90 -2.37 22.20
N LEU A 236 11.82 -3.70 22.05
CA LEU A 236 12.96 -4.55 21.70
C LEU A 236 13.33 -4.50 20.20
N THR A 237 12.45 -3.96 19.36
CA THR A 237 12.59 -3.97 17.89
C THR A 237 12.61 -2.55 17.32
N ARG A 238 12.97 -1.54 18.12
CA ARG A 238 12.95 -0.12 17.71
C ARG A 238 14.09 0.31 16.79
N SER A 239 14.92 -0.61 16.31
CA SER A 239 15.97 -0.24 15.37
C SER A 239 16.33 -1.36 14.42
N LEU A 240 16.51 -1.00 13.16
CA LEU A 240 17.22 -1.82 12.18
C LEU A 240 18.71 -1.51 12.33
N SER A 241 19.57 -2.53 12.26
CA SER A 241 21.03 -2.36 12.29
C SER A 241 21.64 -2.64 10.92
N ARG A 242 22.80 -2.03 10.64
CA ARG A 242 23.54 -2.25 9.41
C ARG A 242 23.81 -3.74 9.20
N GLU A 243 24.29 -4.41 10.25
CA GLU A 243 24.63 -5.83 10.20
C GLU A 243 23.42 -6.73 9.97
N THR A 244 22.26 -6.37 10.51
CA THR A 244 21.01 -7.09 10.26
C THR A 244 20.61 -7.00 8.79
N VAL A 245 20.70 -5.80 8.18
CA VAL A 245 20.38 -5.61 6.76
C VAL A 245 21.33 -6.41 5.87
N LEU A 246 22.64 -6.34 6.12
CA LEU A 246 23.63 -7.08 5.33
C LEU A 246 23.45 -8.61 5.46
N LYS A 247 23.11 -9.10 6.66
CA LYS A 247 22.80 -10.52 6.83
C LYS A 247 21.53 -10.91 6.08
N ALA A 248 20.47 -10.12 6.16
CA ALA A 248 19.22 -10.38 5.45
C ALA A 248 19.42 -10.37 3.92
N LEU A 249 20.27 -9.48 3.40
CA LEU A 249 20.68 -9.46 1.99
C LEU A 249 21.49 -10.69 1.56
N ALA A 250 22.17 -11.35 2.50
CA ALA A 250 22.93 -12.58 2.26
C ALA A 250 22.11 -13.86 2.48
N THR A 251 20.95 -13.76 3.15
CA THR A 251 20.01 -14.87 3.34
C THR A 251 19.38 -15.27 2.01
N SER A 252 19.09 -16.56 1.83
CA SER A 252 18.36 -17.03 0.65
C SER A 252 17.01 -16.32 0.54
N PRO A 253 16.60 -15.83 -0.64
CA PRO A 253 15.30 -15.19 -0.79
C PRO A 253 14.12 -16.10 -0.42
N THR A 254 14.25 -17.41 -0.63
CA THR A 254 13.24 -18.40 -0.21
C THR A 254 13.13 -18.49 1.30
N GLU A 255 14.26 -18.56 2.01
CA GLU A 255 14.26 -18.60 3.48
C GLU A 255 13.70 -17.31 4.08
N LEU A 256 14.01 -16.16 3.46
CA LEU A 256 13.48 -14.86 3.88
C LEU A 256 11.97 -14.79 3.70
N LEU A 257 11.47 -15.25 2.56
CA LEU A 257 10.04 -15.29 2.26
C LEU A 257 9.29 -16.27 3.16
N ASP A 258 9.82 -17.47 3.38
CA ASP A 258 9.24 -18.45 4.29
C ASP A 258 9.17 -17.91 5.73
N ALA A 259 10.18 -17.14 6.17
CA ALA A 259 10.17 -16.48 7.47
C ALA A 259 9.12 -15.36 7.57
N LEU A 260 8.90 -14.58 6.50
CA LEU A 260 7.84 -13.58 6.44
C LEU A 260 6.45 -14.23 6.50
N GLU A 261 6.24 -15.32 5.77
CA GLU A 261 5.00 -16.10 5.82
C GLU A 261 4.76 -16.69 7.22
N ALA A 262 5.81 -17.20 7.88
CA ALA A 262 5.73 -17.69 9.25
C ALA A 262 5.47 -16.58 10.27
N ALA A 263 5.93 -15.35 10.00
CA ALA A 263 5.71 -14.18 10.86
C ALA A 263 4.33 -13.54 10.67
N ALA A 264 3.65 -13.78 9.54
CA ALA A 264 2.35 -13.20 9.21
C ALA A 264 1.15 -13.79 9.98
N VAL A 265 1.40 -14.50 11.09
CA VAL A 265 0.36 -15.12 11.89
C VAL A 265 -0.35 -14.07 12.76
N PRO A 266 -1.71 -13.98 12.73
CA PRO A 266 -2.45 -13.06 13.58
C PRO A 266 -2.15 -13.29 15.06
N ASP A 267 -2.04 -12.21 15.84
CA ASP A 267 -1.81 -12.29 17.27
C ASP A 267 -3.07 -12.67 18.07
N ASP A 268 -2.91 -12.91 19.37
CA ASP A 268 -4.01 -13.38 20.22
C ASP A 268 -5.14 -12.36 20.38
N ALA A 269 -4.84 -11.06 20.32
CA ALA A 269 -5.85 -10.01 20.40
C ALA A 269 -6.72 -10.01 19.12
N TRP A 270 -6.08 -10.15 17.95
CA TRP A 270 -6.80 -10.33 16.69
C TRP A 270 -7.66 -11.61 16.70
N ARG A 271 -7.07 -12.75 17.07
CA ARG A 271 -7.78 -14.03 17.13
C ARG A 271 -8.99 -14.00 18.06
N ALA A 272 -8.93 -13.23 19.15
CA ALA A 272 -10.03 -13.07 20.08
C ALA A 272 -11.18 -12.23 19.52
N ALA A 273 -10.91 -11.27 18.62
CA ALA A 273 -11.89 -10.40 18.00
C ALA A 273 -12.58 -11.03 16.77
N GLU A 274 -11.86 -11.91 16.08
CA GLU A 274 -12.25 -12.49 14.80
C GLU A 274 -13.60 -13.24 14.81
N PRO A 275 -13.98 -14.05 15.83
CA PRO A 275 -15.29 -14.71 15.86
C PRO A 275 -16.46 -13.72 15.82
N GLN A 276 -16.39 -12.66 16.63
CA GLN A 276 -17.40 -11.60 16.67
C GLN A 276 -17.39 -10.78 15.39
N ALA A 277 -16.22 -10.54 14.78
CA ALA A 277 -16.12 -9.87 13.49
C ALA A 277 -16.88 -10.65 12.40
N ARG A 278 -16.79 -11.98 12.40
CA ARG A 278 -17.54 -12.84 11.46
C ARG A 278 -19.05 -12.77 11.68
N GLU A 279 -19.51 -12.68 12.92
CA GLU A 279 -20.94 -12.46 13.20
C GLU A 279 -21.44 -11.13 12.63
N ILE A 280 -20.63 -10.07 12.74
CA ILE A 280 -20.95 -8.76 12.16
C ILE A 280 -20.92 -8.81 10.62
N MET A 281 -19.91 -9.44 10.01
CA MET A 281 -19.84 -9.58 8.55
C MET A 281 -21.02 -10.38 8.00
N GLU A 282 -21.44 -11.44 8.69
CA GLU A 282 -22.63 -12.21 8.31
C GLU A 282 -23.92 -11.37 8.42
N LEU A 283 -24.03 -10.52 9.45
CA LEU A 283 -25.11 -9.55 9.54
C LEU A 283 -25.09 -8.56 8.37
N LEU A 284 -23.91 -8.04 8.00
CA LEU A 284 -23.76 -7.13 6.86
C LEU A 284 -24.18 -7.79 5.55
N ARG A 285 -23.80 -9.05 5.34
CA ARG A 285 -24.22 -9.86 4.18
C ARG A 285 -25.75 -9.99 4.12
N GLN A 286 -26.38 -10.36 5.24
CA GLN A 286 -27.84 -10.49 5.33
C GLN A 286 -28.56 -9.17 5.08
N LEU A 287 -28.02 -8.05 5.56
CA LEU A 287 -28.56 -6.72 5.30
C LEU A 287 -28.43 -6.31 3.83
N GLY A 288 -27.34 -6.70 3.16
CA GLY A 288 -27.14 -6.45 1.72
C GLY A 288 -28.07 -7.27 0.83
N GLU A 289 -28.46 -8.47 1.27
CA GLU A 289 -29.38 -9.36 0.53
C GLU A 289 -30.87 -9.07 0.80
N ALA A 290 -31.19 -8.42 1.91
CA ALA A 290 -32.57 -8.16 2.31
C ALA A 290 -33.26 -7.11 1.43
N ALA A 291 -34.56 -7.31 1.16
CA ALA A 291 -35.39 -6.24 0.60
C ALA A 291 -35.49 -5.06 1.59
N GLU A 292 -35.74 -3.87 1.07
CA GLU A 292 -35.82 -2.65 1.87
C GLU A 292 -36.84 -2.80 3.01
N GLY A 293 -36.36 -2.74 4.26
CA GLY A 293 -37.20 -2.89 5.46
C GLY A 293 -37.41 -4.33 5.97
N GLU A 294 -36.87 -5.34 5.29
CA GLU A 294 -37.00 -6.76 5.68
C GLU A 294 -35.73 -7.35 6.31
N GLY A 295 -34.70 -6.52 6.53
CA GLY A 295 -33.42 -6.93 7.13
C GLY A 295 -33.46 -7.09 8.67
N PRO A 296 -32.47 -7.80 9.24
CA PRO A 296 -32.30 -7.90 10.68
C PRO A 296 -32.13 -6.53 11.36
N PRO A 297 -32.54 -6.36 12.63
CA PRO A 297 -32.41 -5.08 13.32
C PRO A 297 -30.93 -4.72 13.53
N ALA A 298 -30.52 -3.60 12.93
CA ALA A 298 -29.17 -3.09 13.02
C ALA A 298 -29.14 -1.58 13.27
N TRP A 299 -28.05 -1.10 13.86
CA TRP A 299 -27.74 0.32 14.00
C TRP A 299 -26.34 0.60 13.46
N ARG A 300 -26.05 1.86 13.12
CA ARG A 300 -24.77 2.26 12.53
C ARG A 300 -23.76 2.65 13.60
N ALA A 301 -22.72 1.85 13.75
CA ALA A 301 -21.61 2.10 14.66
C ALA A 301 -20.51 2.91 13.96
N ASP A 302 -20.08 4.00 14.59
CA ASP A 302 -18.88 4.76 14.20
C ASP A 302 -17.62 3.94 14.51
N ILE A 303 -16.84 3.65 13.46
CA ILE A 303 -15.59 2.88 13.49
C ILE A 303 -14.34 3.75 13.30
N THR A 304 -14.50 5.07 13.29
CA THR A 304 -13.39 6.02 13.18
C THR A 304 -12.81 6.44 14.54
N THR A 305 -13.33 5.88 15.63
CA THR A 305 -12.85 6.21 16.97
C THR A 305 -11.38 5.82 17.18
N ARG A 306 -10.73 6.49 18.14
CA ARG A 306 -9.34 6.21 18.50
C ARG A 306 -9.11 4.76 18.93
N GLY A 307 -10.13 4.10 19.50
CA GLY A 307 -10.06 2.70 19.89
C GLY A 307 -9.86 1.78 18.70
N HIS A 308 -10.67 1.94 17.64
CA HIS A 308 -10.56 1.16 16.41
C HIS A 308 -9.21 1.40 15.72
N THR A 309 -8.83 2.67 15.57
CA THR A 309 -7.56 3.04 14.93
C THR A 309 -6.37 2.39 15.65
N ARG A 310 -6.32 2.49 16.98
CA ARG A 310 -5.26 1.90 17.78
C ARG A 310 -5.22 0.38 17.69
N PHE A 311 -6.38 -0.27 17.70
CA PHE A 311 -6.44 -1.73 17.54
C PHE A 311 -5.88 -2.16 16.18
N LEU A 312 -6.20 -1.45 15.10
CA LEU A 312 -5.66 -1.72 13.77
C LEU A 312 -4.15 -1.46 13.67
N GLU A 313 -3.67 -0.34 14.24
CA GLU A 313 -2.23 -0.02 14.31
C GLU A 313 -1.43 -1.13 15.01
N GLU A 314 -1.99 -1.72 16.08
CA GLU A 314 -1.30 -2.69 16.93
C GLU A 314 -1.49 -4.15 16.45
N HIS A 315 -2.65 -4.50 15.88
CA HIS A 315 -3.09 -5.89 15.75
C HIS A 315 -3.55 -6.30 14.34
N ALA A 316 -3.72 -5.38 13.38
CA ALA A 316 -4.15 -5.75 12.02
C ALA A 316 -3.21 -6.79 11.38
N PRO A 317 -3.71 -7.90 10.84
CA PRO A 317 -2.84 -8.98 10.39
C PRO A 317 -2.03 -8.57 9.16
N PHE A 318 -0.94 -9.29 8.95
CA PHE A 318 -0.10 -9.15 7.78
C PHE A 318 -0.51 -10.16 6.72
N HIS A 319 -0.37 -9.79 5.46
CA HIS A 319 -0.61 -10.63 4.29
C HIS A 319 0.68 -10.69 3.48
N VAL A 320 1.12 -11.91 3.20
CA VAL A 320 2.29 -12.20 2.37
C VAL A 320 1.80 -13.07 1.22
N ARG A 321 1.76 -12.52 0.02
CA ARG A 321 1.23 -13.23 -1.15
C ARG A 321 2.27 -13.36 -2.25
N ARG A 322 2.57 -14.60 -2.62
CA ARG A 322 3.32 -14.93 -3.83
C ARG A 322 2.44 -14.74 -5.06
N LEU A 323 2.95 -14.03 -6.06
CA LEU A 323 2.22 -13.76 -7.30
C LEU A 323 2.55 -14.83 -8.36
N PRO A 324 1.61 -15.15 -9.28
CA PRO A 324 1.89 -16.07 -10.39
C PRO A 324 3.06 -15.62 -11.29
N SER A 325 3.35 -14.32 -11.33
CA SER A 325 4.48 -13.74 -12.07
C SER A 325 5.86 -14.00 -11.43
N GLY A 326 5.91 -14.56 -10.22
CA GLY A 326 7.14 -14.69 -9.42
C GLY A 326 7.42 -13.48 -8.51
N GLY A 327 6.53 -12.48 -8.51
CA GLY A 327 6.56 -11.37 -7.57
C GLY A 327 5.98 -11.72 -6.20
N VAL A 328 6.01 -10.74 -5.29
CA VAL A 328 5.45 -10.85 -3.95
C VAL A 328 4.83 -9.53 -3.52
N VAL A 329 3.71 -9.62 -2.80
CA VAL A 329 3.08 -8.50 -2.08
C VAL A 329 3.20 -8.76 -0.59
N LEU A 330 3.65 -7.74 0.14
CA LEU A 330 3.51 -7.65 1.59
C LEU A 330 2.46 -6.58 1.87
N ALA A 331 1.46 -6.86 2.70
CA ALA A 331 0.40 -5.90 2.98
C ALA A 331 -0.15 -6.05 4.41
N THR A 332 -0.74 -4.97 4.91
CA THR A 332 -1.56 -4.91 6.13
C THR A 332 -2.48 -3.69 6.05
N HIS A 333 -3.29 -3.47 7.08
CA HIS A 333 -4.16 -2.31 7.14
C HIS A 333 -3.37 -1.02 6.96
N PRO A 334 -3.87 -0.01 6.23
CA PRO A 334 -3.18 1.27 6.04
C PRO A 334 -2.80 2.08 7.29
N TYR A 335 -3.31 1.71 8.46
CA TYR A 335 -2.89 2.30 9.74
C TYR A 335 -1.65 1.62 10.34
N ARG A 336 -1.29 0.44 9.86
CA ARG A 336 -0.19 -0.36 10.38
C ARG A 336 0.98 -0.33 9.39
N THR A 337 2.20 -0.35 9.93
CA THR A 337 3.43 -0.44 9.15
C THR A 337 3.87 -1.89 8.97
N LEU A 338 4.67 -2.19 7.95
CA LEU A 338 5.25 -3.51 7.70
C LEU A 338 6.43 -3.85 8.64
N TRP A 339 6.94 -2.90 9.42
CA TRP A 339 8.09 -3.13 10.29
C TRP A 339 7.91 -4.29 11.28
N PRO A 340 6.77 -4.47 11.97
CA PRO A 340 6.60 -5.62 12.87
C PRO A 340 6.71 -6.96 12.14
N LEU A 341 6.17 -7.08 10.92
CA LEU A 341 6.31 -8.28 10.09
C LEU A 341 7.79 -8.59 9.80
N TRP A 342 8.52 -7.58 9.30
CA TRP A 342 9.95 -7.70 9.03
C TRP A 342 10.75 -8.05 10.28
N SER A 343 10.46 -7.40 11.39
CA SER A 343 11.14 -7.64 12.66
C SER A 343 10.94 -9.07 13.15
N ASP A 344 9.71 -9.58 13.09
CA ASP A 344 9.40 -10.94 13.54
C ASP A 344 10.05 -11.98 12.60
N ALA A 345 10.05 -11.75 11.28
CA ALA A 345 10.75 -12.60 10.32
C ALA A 345 12.27 -12.64 10.54
N LEU A 346 12.89 -11.48 10.79
CA LEU A 346 14.31 -11.39 11.11
C LEU A 346 14.66 -12.09 12.42
N PHE A 347 13.75 -12.08 13.40
CA PHE A 347 13.91 -12.82 14.65
C PHE A 347 13.81 -14.34 14.43
N VAL A 348 12.84 -14.81 13.63
CA VAL A 348 12.71 -16.23 13.24
C VAL A 348 13.99 -16.74 12.57
N LEU A 349 14.63 -15.92 11.74
CA LEU A 349 15.90 -16.24 11.08
C LEU A 349 17.13 -16.12 12.00
N GLY A 350 16.97 -15.70 13.27
CA GLY A 350 18.08 -15.49 14.21
C GLY A 350 19.00 -14.32 13.82
N LEU A 351 18.51 -13.38 13.01
CA LEU A 351 19.27 -12.20 12.56
C LEU A 351 19.17 -11.02 13.53
N THR A 352 18.15 -11.04 14.38
CA THR A 352 17.93 -10.10 15.49
C THR A 352 17.71 -10.88 16.79
N SER A 353 18.14 -10.29 17.91
CA SER A 353 18.08 -10.88 19.25
C SER A 353 17.02 -10.27 20.12
#